data_AF-A0A9R1P929-F1
#
_entry.id   AF-A0A9R1P929-F1
#
_cell.length_a   1.000
_cell.length_b   1.000
_cell.length_c   1.000
_cell.angle_alpha   90.00
_cell.angle_beta   90.00
_cell.angle_gamma   90.00
#
_symmetry.space_group_name_H-M   'P 1'
#
loop_
_entity.id
_entity.type
_entity.pdbx_description
1 polymer ?
#
loop_
_entity_poly.entity_id
_entity_poly.type
_entity_poly.pdbx_seq_one_letter_code
_entity_poly.pdbx_strand_id
1 'polypeptide(L)'
;MTKELIRLGMTLAHRLPLNLVDKLLVMAVYLIFGDLSQHGITRPKMGPMTLKSETGRSAVIDVGTVGLIKKGIIKVQGSISKIKGNIIKFQCSKRMSFDAIVFATGYKSTANMWLKNGESMLNGNGLPIQKYPNHWKGGNGLYCAGLARRGLAGIATDAKNIANDIKSMMDSMSS
;
A
#
# COMPACT_ATOMS: atom_id res chain seq x y z
N MET A 1 2.04 -6.16 11.63
CA MET A 1 2.18 -4.91 12.41
C MET A 1 0.95 -4.76 13.29
N THR A 2 1.00 -4.13 14.46
CA THR A 2 -0.22 -3.71 15.17
C THR A 2 -0.63 -2.30 14.75
N LYS A 3 -1.88 -1.91 14.98
CA LYS A 3 -2.35 -0.53 14.76
C LYS A 3 -1.49 0.48 15.53
N GLU A 4 -1.18 0.18 16.79
CA GLU A 4 -0.37 1.07 17.64
C GLU A 4 1.07 1.23 17.14
N LEU A 5 1.69 0.17 16.64
CA LEU A 5 3.02 0.28 16.04
C LEU A 5 3.02 1.12 14.76
N ILE A 6 1.98 1.02 13.92
CA ILE A 6 1.84 1.89 12.76
C ILE A 6 1.65 3.34 13.18
N ARG A 7 0.82 3.61 14.20
CA ARG A 7 0.62 4.95 14.75
C ARG A 7 1.94 5.53 15.27
N LEU A 8 2.68 4.76 16.07
CA LEU A 8 4.00 5.13 16.55
C LEU A 8 4.97 5.43 15.40
N GLY A 9 4.99 4.55 14.38
CA GLY A 9 5.82 4.72 13.20
C GLY A 9 5.54 6.02 12.45
N MET A 10 4.27 6.36 12.25
CA MET A 10 3.87 7.63 11.64
C MET A 10 4.32 8.82 12.48
N THR A 11 4.14 8.78 13.80
CA THR A 11 4.58 9.86 14.70
C THR A 11 6.10 10.05 14.68
N LEU A 12 6.88 8.96 14.76
CA LEU A 12 8.34 9.03 14.75
C LEU A 12 8.90 9.47 13.40
N ALA A 13 8.27 9.10 12.29
CA ALA A 13 8.69 9.49 10.94
C ALA A 13 8.65 11.00 10.70
N HIS A 14 7.96 11.78 11.54
CA HIS A 14 8.01 13.25 11.49
C HIS A 14 9.31 13.84 12.05
N ARG A 15 10.04 13.09 12.89
CA ARG A 15 11.21 13.59 13.63
C ARG A 15 12.49 12.80 13.40
N LEU A 16 12.38 11.56 12.92
CA LEU A 16 13.51 10.64 12.75
C LEU A 16 13.60 10.15 11.30
N PRO A 17 14.83 9.85 10.82
CA PRO A 17 15.02 9.17 9.55
C PRO A 17 14.26 7.84 9.45
N LEU A 18 13.66 7.55 8.29
CA LEU A 18 12.80 6.37 8.09
C LEU A 18 13.52 5.04 8.38
N ASN A 19 14.81 4.96 8.10
CA ASN A 19 15.61 3.76 8.38
C ASN A 19 15.67 3.43 9.88
N LEU A 20 15.74 4.44 10.75
CA LEU A 20 15.78 4.27 12.20
C LEU A 20 14.39 3.89 12.72
N VAL A 21 13.35 4.57 12.24
CA VAL A 21 11.95 4.24 12.57
C VAL A 21 11.65 2.79 12.19
N ASP A 22 12.03 2.39 10.98
CA ASP A 22 11.81 1.03 10.51
C ASP A 22 12.54 -0.01 11.35
N LYS A 23 13.80 0.22 11.74
CA LYS A 23 14.54 -0.67 12.64
C LYS A 23 13.82 -0.86 13.98
N LEU A 24 13.34 0.24 14.59
CA LEU A 24 12.59 0.21 15.85
C LEU A 24 11.28 -0.59 15.70
N LEU A 25 10.52 -0.34 14.63
CA LEU A 25 9.27 -1.05 14.36
C LEU A 25 9.50 -2.55 14.12
N VAL A 26 10.51 -2.89 13.33
CA VAL A 26 10.92 -4.26 13.01
C VAL A 26 11.33 -5.02 14.28
N MET A 27 12.08 -4.38 15.17
CA MET A 27 12.45 -4.94 16.47
C MET A 27 11.20 -5.17 17.35
N ALA A 28 10.32 -4.17 17.48
CA ALA A 28 9.10 -4.28 18.27
C ALA A 28 8.16 -5.39 17.73
N VAL A 29 8.01 -5.51 16.42
CA VAL A 29 7.25 -6.61 15.78
C VAL A 29 7.87 -7.96 16.13
N TYR A 30 9.20 -8.07 16.12
CA TYR A 30 9.87 -9.32 16.47
C TYR A 30 9.63 -9.70 17.93
N LEU A 31 9.64 -8.74 18.86
CA LEU A 31 9.32 -8.99 20.26
C LEU A 31 7.86 -9.42 20.48
N ILE A 32 6.92 -8.80 19.75
CA ILE A 32 5.48 -9.11 19.91
C ILE A 32 5.10 -10.45 19.26
N PHE A 33 5.56 -10.68 18.03
CA PHE A 33 5.10 -11.81 17.22
C PHE A 33 6.12 -12.95 17.13
N GLY A 34 7.38 -12.72 17.50
CA GLY A 34 8.48 -13.65 17.28
C GLY A 34 8.86 -13.78 15.80
N ASP A 35 9.59 -14.84 15.49
CA ASP A 35 9.85 -15.24 14.11
C ASP A 35 8.64 -15.98 13.51
N LEU A 36 8.11 -15.43 12.41
CA LEU A 36 7.00 -16.02 11.64
C LEU A 36 7.49 -16.77 10.40
N SER A 37 8.80 -16.83 10.16
CA SER A 37 9.40 -17.58 9.04
C SER A 37 9.04 -19.07 9.10
N GLN A 38 9.03 -19.64 10.31
CA GLN A 38 8.58 -21.00 10.61
C GLN A 38 7.11 -21.27 10.20
N HIS A 39 6.30 -20.22 10.08
CA HIS A 39 4.92 -20.28 9.60
C HIS A 39 4.77 -19.85 8.14
N GLY A 40 5.88 -19.77 7.38
CA GLY A 40 5.87 -19.40 5.96
C GLY A 40 5.71 -17.91 5.68
N ILE A 41 5.81 -17.04 6.70
CA ILE A 41 5.74 -15.58 6.53
C ILE A 41 7.15 -15.00 6.56
N THR A 42 7.67 -14.71 5.37
CA THR A 42 8.97 -14.06 5.22
C THR A 42 8.83 -12.54 5.33
N ARG A 43 9.68 -11.93 6.16
CA ARG A 43 9.73 -10.47 6.31
C ARG A 43 10.30 -9.81 5.04
N PRO A 44 9.69 -8.74 4.51
CA PRO A 44 10.29 -7.95 3.43
C PRO A 44 11.65 -7.37 3.83
N LYS A 45 12.55 -7.18 2.84
CA LYS A 45 13.85 -6.54 3.06
C LYS A 45 13.72 -5.07 3.47
N MET A 46 12.74 -4.37 2.90
CA MET A 46 12.43 -2.98 3.24
C MET A 46 11.54 -2.93 4.48
N GLY A 47 11.81 -1.97 5.36
CA GLY A 47 10.98 -1.70 6.52
C GLY A 47 9.61 -1.11 6.16
N PRO A 48 8.64 -1.17 7.09
CA PRO A 48 7.24 -0.83 6.82
C PRO A 48 7.00 0.61 6.37
N MET A 49 7.71 1.59 6.93
CA MET A 49 7.59 3.01 6.59
C MET A 49 8.30 3.33 5.28
N THR A 50 9.50 2.80 5.07
CA THR A 50 10.24 2.97 3.79
C THR A 50 9.47 2.32 2.64
N LEU A 51 9.00 1.08 2.83
CA LEU A 51 8.17 0.37 1.84
C LEU A 51 6.93 1.20 1.46
N LYS A 52 6.26 1.79 2.45
CA LYS A 52 5.09 2.65 2.22
C LYS A 52 5.45 3.90 1.43
N SER A 53 6.55 4.55 1.78
CA SER A 53 7.00 5.78 1.12
C SER A 53 7.38 5.55 -0.35
N GLU A 54 8.11 4.48 -0.64
CA GLU A 54 8.65 4.20 -1.98
C GLU A 54 7.63 3.56 -2.92
N THR A 55 6.81 2.64 -2.41
CA THR A 55 5.93 1.80 -3.26
C THR A 55 4.44 2.13 -3.09
N GLY A 56 4.09 2.91 -2.06
CA GLY A 56 2.70 3.11 -1.63
C GLY A 56 2.09 1.90 -0.91
N ARG A 57 2.81 0.77 -0.81
CA ARG A 57 2.31 -0.46 -0.16
C ARG A 57 2.41 -0.35 1.36
N SER A 58 1.27 -0.42 2.04
CA SER A 58 1.23 -0.45 3.50
C SER A 58 1.58 -1.84 4.04
N ALA A 59 2.20 -1.90 5.22
CA ALA A 59 2.34 -3.14 5.97
C ALA A 59 0.98 -3.66 6.43
N VAL A 60 0.84 -4.99 6.52
CA VAL A 60 -0.39 -5.63 7.01
C VAL A 60 -0.54 -5.36 8.50
N ILE A 61 -1.72 -4.87 8.88
CA ILE A 61 -2.13 -4.71 10.27
C ILE A 61 -2.76 -6.02 10.72
N ASP A 62 -2.16 -6.63 11.73
CA ASP A 62 -2.67 -7.81 12.39
C ASP A 62 -3.83 -7.42 13.33
N VAL A 63 -4.91 -8.16 13.22
CA VAL A 63 -6.12 -8.04 14.05
C VAL A 63 -6.40 -9.35 14.80
N GLY A 64 -5.39 -10.22 14.96
CA GLY A 64 -5.52 -11.56 15.52
C GLY A 64 -5.15 -12.69 14.55
N THR A 65 -4.88 -12.38 13.28
CA THR A 65 -4.52 -13.34 12.23
C THR A 65 -3.27 -14.15 12.59
N VAL A 66 -2.24 -13.51 13.13
CA VAL A 66 -1.01 -14.20 13.57
C VAL A 66 -1.32 -15.23 14.65
N GLY A 67 -2.24 -14.94 15.57
CA GLY A 67 -2.68 -15.90 16.58
C GLY A 67 -3.34 -17.14 15.97
N LEU A 68 -4.19 -16.96 14.97
CA LEU A 68 -4.83 -18.05 14.24
C LEU A 68 -3.83 -18.88 13.40
N ILE A 69 -2.80 -18.23 12.85
CA ILE A 69 -1.70 -18.91 12.14
C ILE A 69 -0.90 -19.78 13.10
N LYS A 70 -0.50 -19.23 14.26
CA LYS A 70 0.23 -19.98 15.29
C LYS A 70 -0.54 -21.18 15.82
N LYS A 71 -1.88 -21.07 15.92
CA LYS A 71 -2.77 -22.18 16.29
C LYS A 71 -3.01 -23.19 15.17
N GLY A 72 -2.50 -22.95 13.95
CA GLY A 72 -2.69 -23.84 12.80
C GLY A 72 -4.09 -23.79 12.15
N ILE A 73 -4.95 -22.87 12.60
CA ILE A 73 -6.30 -22.64 12.04
C ILE A 73 -6.16 -22.03 10.64
N ILE A 74 -5.25 -21.05 10.49
CA ILE A 74 -4.88 -20.50 9.19
C ILE A 74 -3.55 -21.08 8.76
N LYS A 75 -3.52 -21.81 7.63
CA LYS A 75 -2.30 -22.40 7.07
C LYS A 75 -1.78 -21.55 5.93
N VAL A 76 -0.62 -20.92 6.12
CA VAL A 76 0.09 -20.21 5.05
C VAL A 76 0.65 -21.23 4.07
N GLN A 77 0.37 -21.06 2.78
CA GLN A 77 0.96 -21.85 1.70
C GLN A 77 1.80 -20.95 0.79
N GLY A 78 2.74 -21.55 0.07
CA GLY A 78 3.55 -20.84 -0.92
C GLY A 78 2.75 -20.42 -2.16
N SER A 79 3.45 -19.91 -3.16
CA SER A 79 2.85 -19.48 -4.42
C SER A 79 2.08 -20.60 -5.12
N ILE A 80 0.94 -20.24 -5.72
CA ILE A 80 0.12 -21.14 -6.54
C ILE A 80 0.77 -21.27 -7.92
N SER A 81 0.85 -22.50 -8.44
CA SER A 81 1.31 -22.78 -9.81
C SER A 81 0.17 -23.08 -10.78
N LYS A 82 -0.90 -23.75 -10.31
CA LYS A 82 -2.06 -24.08 -11.15
C LYS A 82 -3.32 -24.25 -10.31
N ILE A 83 -4.45 -23.83 -10.87
CA ILE A 83 -5.80 -24.08 -10.35
C ILE A 83 -6.51 -25.00 -11.35
N LYS A 84 -7.07 -26.13 -10.90
CA LYS A 84 -7.86 -27.07 -11.71
C LYS A 84 -9.12 -27.44 -10.94
N GLY A 85 -10.23 -26.75 -11.22
CA GLY A 85 -11.45 -26.87 -10.45
C GLY A 85 -11.20 -26.51 -8.98
N ASN A 86 -11.56 -27.40 -8.06
CA ASN A 86 -11.31 -27.26 -6.63
C ASN A 86 -9.88 -27.66 -6.20
N ILE A 87 -9.03 -28.15 -7.11
CA ILE A 87 -7.66 -28.59 -6.79
C ILE A 87 -6.66 -27.48 -7.11
N ILE A 88 -5.88 -27.09 -6.10
CA ILE A 88 -4.79 -26.11 -6.20
C ILE A 88 -3.46 -26.83 -6.14
N LYS A 89 -2.60 -26.60 -7.14
CA LYS A 89 -1.20 -27.02 -7.14
C LYS A 89 -0.33 -25.84 -6.71
N PHE A 90 0.50 -26.04 -5.71
CA PHE A 90 1.49 -25.06 -5.26
C PHE A 90 2.81 -25.26 -5.99
N GLN A 91 3.71 -24.27 -5.95
CA GLN A 91 5.04 -24.36 -6.58
C GLN A 91 5.88 -25.51 -5.99
N CYS A 92 5.69 -25.86 -4.72
CA CYS A 92 6.32 -27.03 -4.07
C CYS A 92 5.71 -28.39 -4.49
N SER A 93 5.00 -28.45 -5.62
CA SER A 93 4.30 -29.64 -6.15
C SER A 93 3.19 -30.24 -5.27
N LYS A 94 2.97 -29.72 -4.06
CA LYS A 94 1.84 -30.08 -3.19
C LYS A 94 0.51 -29.73 -3.87
N ARG A 95 -0.48 -30.63 -3.73
CA ARG A 95 -1.85 -30.43 -4.21
C ARG A 95 -2.81 -30.42 -3.02
N MET A 96 -3.78 -29.53 -3.04
CA MET A 96 -4.83 -29.45 -2.01
C MET A 96 -6.17 -29.11 -2.65
N SER A 97 -7.25 -29.65 -2.11
CA SER A 97 -8.62 -29.31 -2.49
C SER A 97 -9.19 -28.20 -1.60
N PHE A 98 -9.98 -27.30 -2.18
CA PHE A 98 -10.67 -26.22 -1.47
C PHE A 98 -12.11 -26.08 -1.96
N ASP A 99 -13.05 -25.85 -1.06
CA ASP A 99 -14.47 -25.66 -1.39
C ASP A 99 -14.74 -24.31 -2.04
N ALA A 100 -13.92 -23.30 -1.72
CA ALA A 100 -14.02 -21.95 -2.26
C ALA A 100 -12.64 -21.31 -2.45
N ILE A 101 -12.54 -20.40 -3.43
CA ILE A 101 -11.34 -19.62 -3.72
C ILE A 101 -11.73 -18.13 -3.73
N VAL A 102 -11.04 -17.33 -2.92
CA VAL A 102 -11.25 -15.87 -2.85
C VAL A 102 -10.00 -15.16 -3.36
N PHE A 103 -10.12 -14.40 -4.45
CA PHE A 103 -9.03 -13.60 -5.00
C PHE A 103 -8.95 -12.23 -4.32
N ALA A 104 -8.19 -12.15 -3.22
CA ALA A 104 -7.86 -10.89 -2.55
C ALA A 104 -6.62 -10.20 -3.18
N THR A 105 -6.58 -10.09 -4.51
CA THR A 105 -5.40 -9.63 -5.29
C THR A 105 -5.32 -8.11 -5.50
N GLY A 106 -6.23 -7.34 -4.89
CA GLY A 106 -6.26 -5.88 -4.96
C GLY A 106 -6.99 -5.34 -6.19
N TYR A 107 -6.78 -4.04 -6.47
CA TYR A 107 -7.46 -3.30 -7.53
C TYR A 107 -6.48 -2.64 -8.50
N LYS A 108 -6.94 -2.39 -9.73
CA LYS A 108 -6.25 -1.59 -10.74
C LYS A 108 -7.02 -0.30 -10.98
N SER A 109 -6.31 0.79 -11.28
CA SER A 109 -6.95 2.04 -11.70
C SER A 109 -7.54 1.88 -13.09
N THR A 110 -8.73 2.41 -13.32
CA THR A 110 -9.37 2.51 -14.64
C THR A 110 -9.21 3.90 -15.25
N ALA A 111 -8.45 4.80 -14.60
CA ALA A 111 -8.32 6.21 -15.02
C ALA A 111 -7.97 6.37 -16.50
N ASN A 112 -6.99 5.59 -16.99
CA ASN A 112 -6.55 5.63 -18.39
C ASN A 112 -7.62 5.12 -19.39
N MET A 113 -8.70 4.48 -18.94
CA MET A 113 -9.77 4.00 -19.84
C MET A 113 -10.79 5.09 -20.18
N TRP A 114 -10.99 6.06 -19.27
CA TRP A 114 -12.02 7.09 -19.43
C TRP A 114 -11.45 8.49 -19.55
N LEU A 115 -10.28 8.76 -18.95
CA LEU A 115 -9.63 10.06 -19.04
C LEU A 115 -8.92 10.19 -20.38
N LYS A 116 -9.45 11.06 -21.25
CA LYS A 116 -8.80 11.43 -22.50
C LYS A 116 -7.65 12.39 -22.24
N ASN A 117 -6.57 12.29 -23.01
CA ASN A 117 -5.40 13.17 -22.94
C ASN A 117 -4.70 13.19 -21.56
N GLY A 118 -4.84 12.09 -20.79
CA GLY A 118 -4.27 11.94 -19.45
C GLY A 118 -2.81 11.48 -19.43
N GLU A 119 -2.20 11.20 -20.58
CA GLU A 119 -0.88 10.57 -20.72
C GLU A 119 0.26 11.43 -20.16
N SER A 120 0.08 12.76 -20.15
CA SER A 120 1.03 13.69 -19.53
C SER A 120 1.00 13.66 -17.99
N MET A 121 -0.06 13.10 -17.40
CA MET A 121 -0.28 13.12 -15.96
C MET A 121 -0.23 11.72 -15.33
N LEU A 122 -0.76 10.72 -16.01
CA LEU A 122 -0.91 9.35 -15.52
C LEU A 122 0.03 8.38 -16.23
N ASN A 123 0.71 7.54 -15.46
CA ASN A 123 1.51 6.43 -15.99
C ASN A 123 0.60 5.28 -16.47
N GLY A 124 1.19 4.24 -17.05
CA GLY A 124 0.45 3.08 -17.59
C GLY A 124 -0.44 2.34 -16.58
N ASN A 125 -0.26 2.54 -15.27
CA ASN A 125 -1.11 1.98 -14.22
C ASN A 125 -2.25 2.92 -13.79
N GLY A 126 -2.45 4.05 -14.47
CA GLY A 126 -3.47 5.05 -14.14
C GLY A 126 -3.18 5.78 -12.82
N LEU A 127 -1.90 6.04 -12.53
CA LEU A 127 -1.41 6.75 -11.34
C LEU A 127 -0.54 7.94 -11.74
N PRO A 128 -0.42 9.00 -10.92
CA PRO A 128 0.44 10.14 -11.20
C PRO A 128 1.88 9.75 -11.61
N ILE A 129 2.39 10.37 -12.66
CA ILE A 129 3.79 10.26 -13.10
C ILE A 129 4.68 11.00 -12.10
N GLN A 130 4.29 12.21 -11.74
CA GLN A 130 5.01 13.01 -10.76
C GLN A 130 4.91 12.37 -9.37
N LYS A 131 6.01 12.44 -8.62
CA LYS A 131 6.07 11.94 -7.25
C LYS A 131 5.65 13.03 -6.26
N TYR A 132 5.31 12.60 -5.05
CA TYR A 132 5.12 13.50 -3.92
C TYR A 132 6.34 14.43 -3.76
N PRO A 133 6.15 15.74 -3.50
CA PRO A 133 4.88 16.41 -3.15
C PRO A 133 4.08 16.98 -4.32
N ASN A 134 4.55 16.86 -5.56
CA ASN A 134 3.98 17.55 -6.72
C ASN A 134 3.06 16.67 -7.58
N HIS A 135 2.75 15.46 -7.13
CA HIS A 135 1.95 14.46 -7.85
C HIS A 135 0.50 14.87 -8.16
N TRP A 136 -0.01 15.91 -7.50
CA TRP A 136 -1.43 16.26 -7.51
C TRP A 136 -1.83 17.21 -8.66
N LYS A 137 -0.89 17.93 -9.28
CA LYS A 137 -1.17 18.93 -10.32
C LYS A 137 -0.78 18.45 -11.72
N GLY A 138 -1.70 18.58 -12.67
CA GLY A 138 -1.51 18.29 -14.09
C GLY A 138 -1.68 19.53 -14.96
N GLY A 139 -1.59 19.35 -16.28
CA GLY A 139 -1.91 20.40 -17.25
C GLY A 139 -3.42 20.61 -17.42
N ASN A 140 -3.82 21.69 -18.08
CA ASN A 140 -5.20 21.95 -18.51
C ASN A 140 -6.25 21.90 -17.37
N GLY A 141 -5.89 22.34 -16.16
CA GLY A 141 -6.79 22.32 -15.00
C GLY A 141 -7.10 20.92 -14.46
N LEU A 142 -6.32 19.91 -14.85
CA LEU A 142 -6.50 18.54 -14.37
C LEU A 142 -5.73 18.32 -13.05
N TYR A 143 -6.37 17.64 -12.11
CA TYR A 143 -5.81 17.35 -10.78
C TYR A 143 -5.97 15.88 -10.38
N CYS A 144 -5.06 15.41 -9.53
CA CYS A 144 -5.05 14.06 -8.97
C CYS A 144 -5.18 14.14 -7.45
N ALA A 145 -6.38 13.89 -6.93
CA ALA A 145 -6.61 13.75 -5.50
C ALA A 145 -6.61 12.28 -5.09
N GLY A 146 -5.67 11.86 -4.23
CA GLY A 146 -5.68 10.53 -3.63
C GLY A 146 -5.12 9.38 -4.46
N LEU A 147 -4.64 9.65 -5.67
CA LEU A 147 -4.02 8.65 -6.53
C LEU A 147 -2.55 8.33 -6.16
N ALA A 148 -1.95 9.07 -5.23
CA ALA A 148 -0.57 8.85 -4.78
C ALA A 148 -0.41 7.73 -3.73
N ARG A 149 -1.48 7.01 -3.37
CA ARG A 149 -1.45 5.90 -2.40
C ARG A 149 -0.94 6.30 -1.00
N ARG A 150 -1.11 7.56 -0.61
CA ARG A 150 -0.65 8.11 0.67
C ARG A 150 -1.67 8.04 1.81
N GLY A 151 -2.79 7.34 1.59
CA GLY A 151 -3.87 7.21 2.58
C GLY A 151 -4.65 8.53 2.78
N LEU A 152 -5.56 8.53 3.75
CA LEU A 152 -6.49 9.65 3.96
C LEU A 152 -5.80 10.99 4.22
N ALA A 153 -4.71 10.98 5.00
CA ALA A 153 -3.94 12.20 5.25
C ALA A 153 -3.35 12.78 3.95
N GLY A 154 -2.84 11.91 3.06
CA GLY A 154 -2.38 12.33 1.74
C GLY A 154 -3.49 12.91 0.87
N ILE A 155 -4.67 12.27 0.87
CA ILE A 155 -5.85 12.78 0.15
C ILE A 155 -6.22 14.19 0.65
N ALA A 156 -6.21 14.40 1.97
CA ALA A 156 -6.51 15.70 2.55
C ALA A 156 -5.49 16.78 2.14
N THR A 157 -4.19 16.44 2.08
CA THR A 157 -3.16 17.35 1.57
C THR A 157 -3.38 17.66 0.09
N ASP A 158 -3.64 16.65 -0.73
CA ASP A 158 -3.91 16.83 -2.16
C ASP A 158 -5.09 17.77 -2.38
N ALA A 159 -6.21 17.53 -1.68
CA ALA A 159 -7.41 18.36 -1.79
C ALA A 159 -7.17 19.82 -1.40
N LYS A 160 -6.40 20.07 -0.33
CA LYS A 160 -6.02 21.44 0.08
C LYS A 160 -5.15 22.13 -0.97
N ASN A 161 -4.17 21.43 -1.52
CA ASN A 161 -3.29 21.98 -2.55
C ASN A 161 -4.08 22.34 -3.82
N ILE A 162 -4.97 21.44 -4.25
CA ILE A 162 -5.85 21.66 -5.40
C ILE A 162 -6.76 22.88 -5.17
N ALA A 163 -7.41 22.98 -4.01
CA ALA A 163 -8.29 24.10 -3.68
C ALA A 163 -7.53 25.45 -3.68
N ASN A 164 -6.32 25.48 -3.12
CA ASN A 164 -5.48 26.68 -3.13
C ASN A 164 -5.04 27.08 -4.54
N ASP A 165 -4.72 26.11 -5.40
CA ASP A 165 -4.33 26.35 -6.79
C ASP A 165 -5.49 26.94 -7.60
N ILE A 166 -6.69 26.36 -7.47
CA ILE A 166 -7.91 26.86 -8.11
C ILE A 166 -8.21 28.29 -7.65
N LYS A 167 -8.14 28.54 -6.34
CA LYS A 167 -8.34 29.89 -5.79
C LYS A 167 -7.36 30.90 -6.40
N SER A 168 -6.07 30.56 -6.43
CA SER A 168 -5.05 31.44 -7.00
C SER A 168 -5.29 31.75 -8.48
N MET A 169 -5.79 30.78 -9.26
CA MET A 169 -6.16 31.01 -10.66
C MET A 169 -7.35 31.97 -10.77
N MET A 170 -8.39 31.79 -9.96
CA MET A 170 -9.56 32.69 -9.96
C MET A 170 -9.20 34.12 -9.57
N ASP A 171 -8.35 34.28 -8.55
CA ASP A 171 -7.89 35.61 -8.10
C ASP A 171 -7.09 36.31 -9.23
N SER A 172 -6.25 35.56 -9.96
CA SER A 172 -5.48 36.10 -11.10
C SER A 172 -6.32 36.48 -12.32
N MET A 173 -7.49 35.86 -12.50
CA MET A 173 -8.43 36.21 -13.58
C MET A 173 -9.32 37.41 -13.23
N SER A 174 -9.40 37.74 -11.94
CA SER A 174 -10.23 38.83 -11.42
C SER A 174 -9.46 40.15 -11.27
N SER A 175 -8.15 40.13 -11.58
CA SER A 175 -7.21 41.26 -11.51
C SER A 175 -6.86 41.73 -12.92
#